data_AF-A0A512JRQ6-F1
#
_entry.id   AF-A0A512JRQ6-F1
#
_cell.length_a   1.000
_cell.length_b   1.000
_cell.length_c   1.000
_cell.angle_alpha   90.00
_cell.angle_beta   90.00
_cell.angle_gamma   90.00
#
_symmetry.space_group_name_H-M   'P 1'
#
loop_
_entity.id
_entity.type
_entity.pdbx_description
1 polymer ?
#
loop_
_entity_poly.entity_id
_entity_poly.type
_entity_poly.pdbx_seq_one_letter_code
_entity_poly.pdbx_strand_id
1 'polypeptide(L)'
;MAIQPIIVKKVKKAAHGHHGGAWKIAYADFVTAMMAFFLLMWLISMTTQEQKIGLAEYFAPASLSPATSGAGGILHGTALDTSGNKSSAPRDAETGSAAQKDSARSISPGSASDRDASRPAANEQANDSAVASLRQALQKMPDYAELSRNIVIEPTKEGVNVSLVDQDGRSMFREGSVDPYERTRRVLEALAPTLRRLPNRLSITGHTAAARPGSASAVEPWNLTAGRALAVREILAGAGVPNDNFDSVVGRADTNPAFPDNPYIAPNRRVAITLLNASPAVPPNLFR
;
A
#
# COMPACT_ATOMS: atom_id res chain seq x y z
N MET A 1 -26.27 102.34 9.46
CA MET A 1 -25.60 101.36 10.34
C MET A 1 -25.93 99.98 9.79
N ALA A 2 -25.06 99.38 8.99
CA ALA A 2 -25.33 98.08 8.35
C ALA A 2 -24.87 96.96 9.29
N ILE A 3 -25.80 96.09 9.68
CA ILE A 3 -25.55 94.95 10.57
C ILE A 3 -24.82 93.89 9.75
N GLN A 4 -23.55 93.64 10.06
CA GLN A 4 -22.80 92.57 9.41
C GLN A 4 -23.20 91.20 10.00
N PRO A 5 -23.47 90.18 9.17
CA PRO A 5 -23.86 88.87 9.66
C PRO A 5 -22.66 88.17 10.31
N ILE A 6 -22.79 87.81 11.60
CA ILE A 6 -21.80 87.01 12.31
C ILE A 6 -21.97 85.55 11.90
N ILE A 7 -20.98 85.01 11.16
CA ILE A 7 -20.95 83.61 10.77
C ILE A 7 -20.17 82.82 11.82
N VAL A 8 -20.87 82.03 12.64
CA VAL A 8 -20.24 81.12 13.62
C VAL A 8 -19.96 79.77 12.97
N LYS A 9 -18.69 79.52 12.62
CA LYS A 9 -18.23 78.20 12.14
C LYS A 9 -17.99 77.26 13.33
N LYS A 10 -18.98 76.44 13.68
CA LYS A 10 -18.78 75.34 14.65
C LYS A 10 -18.01 74.20 13.99
N VAL A 11 -16.72 74.09 14.31
CA VAL A 11 -15.91 72.92 13.94
C VAL A 11 -16.13 71.84 14.97
N LYS A 12 -16.92 70.80 14.64
CA LYS A 12 -16.92 69.56 15.41
C LYS A 12 -15.61 68.83 15.12
N LYS A 13 -14.66 68.85 16.06
CA LYS A 13 -13.54 67.91 16.05
C LYS A 13 -14.12 66.53 16.37
N ALA A 14 -14.43 65.75 15.35
CA ALA A 14 -14.60 64.32 15.53
C ALA A 14 -13.23 63.77 15.93
N ALA A 15 -13.11 63.22 17.14
CA ALA A 15 -11.97 62.40 17.47
C ALA A 15 -11.97 61.24 16.47
N HIS A 16 -10.88 61.11 15.70
CA HIS A 16 -10.70 59.97 14.82
C HIS A 16 -10.78 58.72 15.70
N GLY A 17 -11.86 57.95 15.57
CA GLY A 17 -11.92 56.60 16.13
C GLY A 17 -10.70 55.83 15.66
N HIS A 18 -10.11 55.02 16.54
CA HIS A 18 -8.90 54.23 16.30
C HIS A 18 -9.14 53.16 15.20
N HIS A 19 -9.35 53.58 13.95
CA HIS A 19 -9.66 52.71 12.80
C HIS A 19 -8.40 52.16 12.11
N GLY A 20 -7.21 52.42 12.67
CA GLY A 20 -5.92 51.97 12.09
C GLY A 20 -5.40 50.62 12.59
N GLY A 21 -6.18 49.88 13.40
CA GLY A 21 -5.76 48.62 14.01
C GLY A 21 -6.42 47.36 13.45
N ALA A 22 -7.61 47.47 12.85
CA ALA A 22 -8.39 46.32 12.38
C ALA A 22 -7.67 45.50 11.29
N TRP A 23 -7.00 46.18 10.36
CA TRP A 23 -6.23 45.51 9.30
C TRP A 23 -5.00 44.78 9.85
N LYS A 24 -4.41 45.25 10.96
CA LYS A 24 -3.28 44.59 11.63
C LYS A 24 -3.72 43.31 12.33
N ILE A 25 -4.95 43.27 12.83
CA ILE A 25 -5.54 42.08 13.45
C ILE A 25 -5.81 41.02 12.37
N ALA A 26 -6.39 41.41 11.23
CA ALA A 26 -6.57 40.50 10.09
C ALA A 26 -5.23 39.99 9.52
N TYR A 27 -4.21 40.85 9.47
CA TYR A 27 -2.86 40.46 9.06
C TYR A 27 -2.19 39.52 10.07
N ALA A 28 -2.32 39.79 11.37
CA ALA A 28 -1.81 38.91 12.42
C ALA A 28 -2.47 37.54 12.37
N ASP A 29 -3.79 37.48 12.19
CA ASP A 29 -4.54 36.22 12.05
C ASP A 29 -4.09 35.42 10.83
N PHE A 30 -3.91 36.08 9.68
CA PHE A 30 -3.38 35.46 8.47
C PHE A 30 -1.96 34.88 8.68
N VAL A 31 -1.07 35.64 9.31
CA VAL A 31 0.30 35.18 9.61
C VAL A 31 0.27 34.01 10.59
N THR A 32 -0.60 34.01 11.60
CA THR A 32 -0.74 32.87 12.53
C THR A 32 -1.33 31.63 11.86
N ALA A 33 -2.27 31.79 10.94
CA ALA A 33 -2.80 30.67 10.15
C ALA A 33 -1.71 30.07 9.24
N MET A 34 -0.91 30.93 8.59
CA MET A 34 0.23 30.49 7.77
C MET A 34 1.32 29.83 8.62
N MET A 35 1.60 30.35 9.82
CA MET A 35 2.54 29.75 10.77
C MET A 35 2.07 28.37 11.24
N ALA A 36 0.79 28.23 11.60
CA ALA A 36 0.23 26.95 12.02
C ALA A 36 0.24 25.92 10.87
N PHE A 37 -0.11 26.35 9.66
CA PHE A 37 -0.03 25.53 8.46
C PHE A 37 1.42 25.11 8.14
N PHE A 38 2.37 26.03 8.27
CA PHE A 38 3.78 25.74 8.07
C PHE A 38 4.31 24.75 9.11
N LEU A 39 4.00 24.93 10.40
CA LEU A 39 4.38 23.99 11.45
C LEU A 39 3.77 22.60 11.21
N LEU A 40 2.51 22.53 10.78
CA LEU A 40 1.87 21.26 10.41
C LEU A 40 2.59 20.58 9.24
N MET A 41 2.84 21.30 8.15
CA MET A 41 3.58 20.76 7.00
C MET A 41 5.01 20.38 7.35
N TRP A 42 5.65 21.13 8.24
CA TRP A 42 7.00 20.86 8.71
C TRP A 42 7.06 19.59 9.58
N LEU A 43 6.10 19.39 10.49
CA LEU A 43 5.97 18.14 11.23
C LEU A 43 5.70 16.96 10.30
N ILE A 44 4.87 17.13 9.27
CA ILE A 44 4.64 16.09 8.25
C ILE A 44 5.92 15.86 7.43
N SER A 45 6.76 16.85 7.17
CA SER A 45 8.01 16.65 6.42
C SER A 45 9.07 15.87 7.21
N MET A 46 9.12 16.01 8.54
CA MET A 46 10.07 15.27 9.38
C MET A 46 9.58 13.89 9.85
N THR A 47 8.29 13.58 9.69
CA THR A 47 7.73 12.28 10.08
C THR A 47 8.00 11.22 9.00
N THR A 48 8.27 9.99 9.45
CA THR A 48 8.48 8.85 8.56
C THR A 48 7.16 8.43 7.90
N GLN A 49 7.23 7.72 6.77
CA GLN A 49 6.02 7.29 6.04
C GLN A 49 5.12 6.39 6.90
N GLU A 50 5.71 5.56 7.76
CA GLU A 50 5.00 4.69 8.71
C GLU A 50 4.15 5.49 9.71
N GLN A 51 4.69 6.59 10.25
CA GLN A 51 3.98 7.46 11.20
C GLN A 51 2.82 8.23 10.55
N LYS A 52 2.97 8.62 9.28
CA LYS A 52 1.90 9.30 8.52
C LYS A 52 0.71 8.39 8.26
N ILE A 53 0.97 7.12 7.95
CA ILE A 53 -0.06 6.11 7.71
C ILE A 53 -0.85 5.84 9.00
N GLY A 54 -0.17 5.66 10.14
CA GLY A 54 -0.83 5.45 11.42
C GLY A 54 -1.69 6.64 11.88
N LEU A 55 -1.28 7.88 11.57
CA LEU A 55 -2.07 9.07 11.87
C LEU A 55 -3.29 9.20 10.94
N ALA A 56 -3.14 8.85 9.65
CA ALA A 56 -4.24 8.84 8.69
C ALA A 56 -5.34 7.85 9.09
N GLU A 57 -4.97 6.69 9.63
CA GLU A 57 -5.92 5.67 10.10
C GLU A 57 -6.73 6.14 11.33
N TYR A 58 -6.14 6.96 12.20
CA TYR A 58 -6.82 7.56 13.34
C TYR A 58 -7.86 8.64 12.93
N PHE A 59 -7.57 9.42 11.89
CA PHE A 59 -8.46 10.47 11.39
C PHE A 59 -9.43 10.01 10.29
N ALA A 60 -9.20 8.84 9.70
CA ALA A 60 -10.11 8.18 8.77
C ALA A 60 -10.68 6.90 9.40
N PRO A 61 -11.54 6.99 10.44
CA PRO A 61 -12.29 5.83 10.88
C PRO A 61 -13.07 5.29 9.67
N ALA A 62 -13.06 3.96 9.49
CA ALA A 62 -13.72 3.22 8.42
C ALA A 62 -15.26 3.38 8.42
N SER A 63 -15.71 4.60 8.23
CA SER A 63 -17.09 4.99 7.98
C SER A 63 -17.14 5.52 6.56
N LEU A 64 -18.08 4.98 5.79
CA LEU A 64 -18.24 5.08 4.33
C LEU A 64 -17.48 4.00 3.55
N SER A 65 -17.90 2.75 3.76
CA SER A 65 -17.75 1.72 2.74
C SER A 65 -18.47 2.18 1.45
N PRO A 66 -17.80 2.36 0.30
CA PRO A 66 -18.48 2.27 -0.97
C PRO A 66 -18.75 0.78 -1.19
N ALA A 67 -19.91 0.31 -0.72
CA ALA A 67 -20.42 -0.97 -1.15
C ALA A 67 -20.63 -0.86 -2.67
N THR A 68 -19.68 -1.41 -3.42
CA THR A 68 -19.84 -1.73 -4.83
C THR A 68 -20.73 -2.97 -4.93
N SER A 69 -22.01 -2.79 -4.58
CA SER A 69 -23.06 -3.67 -5.06
C SER A 69 -23.46 -3.14 -6.43
N GLY A 70 -23.25 -3.98 -7.44
CA GLY A 70 -23.46 -3.65 -8.83
C GLY A 70 -24.91 -3.33 -9.18
N ALA A 71 -25.02 -2.91 -10.44
CA ALA A 71 -26.23 -2.59 -11.20
C ALA A 71 -26.82 -1.20 -10.96
N GLY A 72 -26.59 -0.34 -11.95
CA GLY A 72 -27.42 0.83 -12.17
C GLY A 72 -28.88 0.43 -12.34
N GLY A 73 -29.77 1.31 -11.87
CA GLY A 73 -31.20 1.08 -11.94
C GLY A 73 -31.91 1.74 -10.79
N ILE A 74 -32.34 2.98 -11.02
CA ILE A 74 -33.48 3.60 -10.34
C ILE A 74 -34.67 2.65 -10.51
N LEU A 75 -34.97 1.82 -9.49
CA LEU A 75 -36.21 1.04 -9.21
C LEU A 75 -35.93 -0.42 -8.80
N HIS A 76 -36.45 -0.76 -7.61
CA HIS A 76 -36.84 -2.10 -7.12
C HIS A 76 -35.76 -3.12 -6.66
N GLY A 77 -35.94 -3.59 -5.41
CA GLY A 77 -35.64 -4.98 -5.03
C GLY A 77 -34.77 -5.16 -3.80
N THR A 78 -35.36 -5.11 -2.60
CA THR A 78 -34.73 -5.63 -1.38
C THR A 78 -34.73 -7.17 -1.42
N ALA A 79 -33.56 -7.79 -1.53
CA ALA A 79 -33.37 -9.16 -1.10
C ALA A 79 -32.68 -9.16 0.27
N LEU A 80 -33.32 -9.87 1.19
CA LEU A 80 -33.00 -10.03 2.59
C LEU A 80 -32.24 -11.35 2.77
N ASP A 81 -31.02 -11.33 3.31
CA ASP A 81 -30.42 -12.45 4.05
C ASP A 81 -29.47 -11.90 5.13
N THR A 82 -29.89 -11.98 6.39
CA THR A 82 -29.52 -13.04 7.36
C THR A 82 -28.05 -13.00 7.78
N SER A 83 -27.75 -12.15 8.77
CA SER A 83 -27.18 -12.58 10.06
C SER A 83 -26.94 -11.34 10.95
N GLY A 84 -27.92 -10.96 11.77
CA GLY A 84 -27.75 -9.78 12.61
C GLY A 84 -28.93 -9.42 13.51
N ASN A 85 -29.53 -10.37 14.24
CA ASN A 85 -30.50 -10.03 15.29
C ASN A 85 -30.14 -10.70 16.62
N LYS A 86 -29.46 -9.94 17.48
CA LYS A 86 -29.51 -10.17 18.94
C LYS A 86 -30.83 -9.58 19.44
N SER A 87 -31.82 -10.42 19.65
CA SER A 87 -33.06 -10.04 20.33
C SER A 87 -32.86 -10.12 21.84
N SER A 88 -32.92 -8.97 22.51
CA SER A 88 -33.23 -8.86 23.92
C SER A 88 -34.73 -9.11 24.14
N ALA A 89 -35.07 -10.11 24.94
CA ALA A 89 -36.39 -10.25 25.55
C ALA A 89 -36.26 -10.81 26.98
N PRO A 90 -37.18 -10.47 27.91
CA PRO A 90 -37.03 -10.64 29.34
C PRO A 90 -37.58 -11.97 29.85
N ARG A 91 -37.27 -12.21 31.14
CA ARG A 91 -37.70 -13.29 32.05
C ARG A 91 -39.15 -13.73 31.87
N ASP A 92 -39.37 -15.04 31.97
CA ASP A 92 -40.48 -15.66 32.70
C ASP A 92 -40.09 -17.07 33.18
N ALA A 93 -40.79 -17.51 34.23
CA ALA A 93 -40.35 -18.49 35.21
C ALA A 93 -40.76 -19.95 34.94
N GLU A 94 -39.93 -20.85 35.48
CA GLU A 94 -40.24 -22.09 36.22
C GLU A 94 -40.88 -23.35 35.60
N THR A 95 -40.21 -24.47 35.94
CA THR A 95 -40.72 -25.82 36.30
C THR A 95 -40.68 -26.94 35.24
N GLY A 96 -39.90 -28.00 35.54
CA GLY A 96 -40.41 -29.38 35.40
C GLY A 96 -39.55 -30.45 34.70
N SER A 97 -38.69 -31.11 35.48
CA SER A 97 -38.40 -32.57 35.51
C SER A 97 -37.67 -33.33 34.38
N ALA A 98 -36.46 -33.81 34.76
CA ALA A 98 -35.91 -35.17 34.67
C ALA A 98 -35.88 -35.98 33.34
N ALA A 99 -34.66 -36.27 32.85
CA ALA A 99 -34.15 -37.64 32.69
C ALA A 99 -32.66 -37.66 32.26
N GLN A 100 -31.92 -38.56 32.89
CA GLN A 100 -30.49 -38.83 32.81
C GLN A 100 -30.15 -39.80 31.66
N LYS A 101 -29.07 -39.56 30.90
CA LYS A 101 -28.06 -40.58 30.55
C LYS A 101 -26.84 -40.03 29.78
N ASP A 102 -25.69 -40.49 30.25
CA ASP A 102 -24.33 -40.32 29.74
C ASP A 102 -24.15 -40.64 28.25
N SER A 103 -23.33 -39.84 27.56
CA SER A 103 -22.11 -40.34 26.89
C SER A 103 -21.30 -39.20 26.27
N ALA A 104 -19.98 -39.30 26.44
CA ALA A 104 -18.96 -38.32 26.13
C ALA A 104 -18.94 -37.81 24.67
N ARG A 105 -18.96 -36.48 24.52
CA ARG A 105 -18.20 -35.79 23.46
C ARG A 105 -17.87 -34.38 23.93
N SER A 106 -16.69 -34.23 24.53
CA SER A 106 -16.07 -32.93 24.74
C SER A 106 -15.82 -32.30 23.37
N ILE A 107 -16.69 -31.38 22.96
CA ILE A 107 -16.41 -30.42 21.90
C ILE A 107 -16.14 -29.12 22.65
N SER A 108 -14.86 -28.80 22.87
CA SER A 108 -14.46 -27.44 23.24
C SER A 108 -14.81 -26.49 22.09
N PRO A 109 -15.72 -25.52 22.28
CA PRO A 109 -15.88 -24.41 21.36
C PRO A 109 -15.00 -23.27 21.88
N GLY A 110 -13.72 -23.27 21.49
CA GLY A 110 -12.77 -22.30 22.05
C GLY A 110 -11.47 -22.10 21.26
N SER A 111 -11.47 -22.35 19.95
CA SER A 111 -10.23 -22.22 19.16
C SER A 111 -10.46 -21.72 17.73
N ALA A 112 -11.38 -20.78 17.56
CA ALA A 112 -11.56 -20.06 16.29
C ALA A 112 -11.22 -18.56 16.42
N SER A 113 -11.50 -17.93 17.57
CA SER A 113 -11.26 -16.49 17.77
C SER A 113 -9.79 -16.12 17.99
N ASP A 114 -8.99 -16.97 18.66
CA ASP A 114 -7.59 -16.65 19.00
C ASP A 114 -6.61 -16.88 17.84
N ARG A 115 -7.01 -17.68 16.84
CA ARG A 115 -6.17 -17.99 15.67
C ARG A 115 -6.12 -16.84 14.66
N ASP A 116 -7.20 -16.09 14.49
CA ASP A 116 -7.21 -14.97 13.54
C ASP A 116 -6.51 -13.72 14.09
N ALA A 117 -6.48 -13.51 15.41
CA ALA A 117 -5.72 -12.42 16.02
C ALA A 117 -4.19 -12.65 15.98
N SER A 118 -3.74 -13.91 15.98
CA SER A 118 -2.32 -14.29 16.01
C SER A 118 -1.67 -14.41 14.62
N ARG A 119 -2.46 -14.58 13.56
CA ARG A 119 -2.01 -14.64 12.16
C ARG A 119 -1.33 -13.36 11.64
N PRO A 120 -1.85 -12.14 11.86
CA PRO A 120 -1.20 -10.93 11.36
C PRO A 120 0.19 -10.74 11.97
N ALA A 121 0.33 -10.88 13.29
CA ALA A 121 1.61 -10.74 13.99
C ALA A 121 2.65 -11.81 13.56
N ALA A 122 2.21 -13.05 13.33
CA ALA A 122 3.08 -14.11 12.83
C ALA A 122 3.58 -13.85 11.39
N ASN A 123 2.71 -13.32 10.53
CA ASN A 123 3.08 -12.96 9.16
C ASN A 123 4.03 -11.76 9.12
N GLU A 124 3.83 -10.76 9.96
CA GLU A 124 4.74 -9.61 10.08
C GLU A 124 6.15 -10.04 10.49
N GLN A 125 6.27 -10.85 11.55
CA GLN A 125 7.56 -11.38 11.98
C GLN A 125 8.24 -12.25 10.91
N ALA A 126 7.45 -13.05 10.19
CA ALA A 126 7.95 -13.85 9.07
C ALA A 126 8.46 -12.95 7.94
N ASN A 127 7.72 -11.88 7.60
CA ASN A 127 8.10 -10.92 6.58
C ASN A 127 9.40 -10.19 6.95
N ASP A 128 9.54 -9.74 8.19
CA ASP A 128 10.77 -9.08 8.65
C ASP A 128 11.99 -10.02 8.56
N SER A 129 11.80 -11.29 8.93
CA SER A 129 12.86 -12.30 8.81
C SER A 129 13.25 -12.60 7.35
N ALA A 130 12.26 -12.61 6.45
CA ALA A 130 12.48 -12.79 5.02
C ALA A 130 13.22 -11.58 4.43
N VAL A 131 12.81 -10.36 4.78
CA VAL A 131 13.48 -9.12 4.40
C VAL A 131 14.94 -9.11 4.86
N ALA A 132 15.21 -9.47 6.11
CA ALA A 132 16.57 -9.54 6.64
C ALA A 132 17.43 -10.57 5.88
N SER A 133 16.86 -11.75 5.62
CA SER A 133 17.54 -12.83 4.87
C SER A 133 17.88 -12.40 3.44
N LEU A 134 16.95 -11.71 2.76
CA LEU A 134 17.14 -11.19 1.41
C LEU A 134 18.22 -10.10 1.39
N ARG A 135 18.20 -9.15 2.33
CA ARG A 135 19.23 -8.11 2.46
C ARG A 135 20.61 -8.72 2.71
N GLN A 136 20.71 -9.71 3.58
CA GLN A 136 21.97 -10.40 3.86
C GLN A 136 22.50 -11.15 2.62
N ALA A 137 21.62 -11.76 1.83
CA ALA A 137 22.02 -12.42 0.59
C ALA A 137 22.59 -11.42 -0.42
N LEU A 138 21.96 -10.24 -0.55
CA LEU A 138 22.43 -9.17 -1.43
C LEU A 138 23.77 -8.57 -0.99
N GLN A 139 23.98 -8.40 0.33
CA GLN A 139 25.22 -7.82 0.88
C GLN A 139 26.47 -8.66 0.60
N LYS A 140 26.33 -9.96 0.33
CA LYS A 140 27.47 -10.84 0.00
C LYS A 140 28.00 -10.63 -1.42
N MET A 141 27.30 -9.85 -2.25
CA MET A 141 27.74 -9.58 -3.62
C MET A 141 28.79 -8.46 -3.67
N PRO A 142 29.81 -8.57 -4.54
CA PRO A 142 30.86 -7.56 -4.70
C PRO A 142 30.33 -6.20 -5.18
N ASP A 143 29.18 -6.17 -5.86
CA ASP A 143 28.56 -4.95 -6.44
C ASP A 143 27.32 -4.47 -5.67
N TYR A 144 27.14 -4.88 -4.41
CA TYR A 144 25.94 -4.57 -3.62
C TYR A 144 25.64 -3.07 -3.53
N ALA A 145 26.65 -2.22 -3.35
CA ALA A 145 26.45 -0.77 -3.19
C ALA A 145 25.81 -0.10 -4.43
N GLU A 146 26.05 -0.65 -5.61
CA GLU A 146 25.42 -0.16 -6.84
C GLU A 146 24.04 -0.78 -7.05
N LEU A 147 23.94 -2.09 -6.80
CA LEU A 147 22.71 -2.88 -6.99
C LEU A 147 21.62 -2.50 -6.00
N SER A 148 21.97 -2.22 -4.75
CA SER A 148 21.04 -1.80 -3.70
C SER A 148 20.26 -0.53 -4.05
N ARG A 149 20.78 0.32 -4.94
CA ARG A 149 20.05 1.50 -5.44
C ARG A 149 18.90 1.14 -6.38
N ASN A 150 18.97 -0.02 -7.03
CA ASN A 150 17.99 -0.52 -7.99
C ASN A 150 17.08 -1.60 -7.38
N ILE A 151 17.34 -2.05 -6.15
CA ILE A 151 16.57 -3.10 -5.48
C ILE A 151 15.84 -2.49 -4.29
N VAL A 152 14.51 -2.51 -4.34
CA VAL A 152 13.64 -2.03 -3.27
C VAL A 152 12.98 -3.24 -2.62
N ILE A 153 13.10 -3.36 -1.29
CA ILE A 153 12.49 -4.45 -0.52
C ILE A 153 11.53 -3.84 0.48
N GLU A 154 10.24 -4.11 0.30
CA GLU A 154 9.16 -3.51 1.09
C GLU A 154 8.19 -4.60 1.58
N PRO A 155 7.82 -4.59 2.88
CA PRO A 155 6.72 -5.40 3.36
C PRO A 155 5.38 -4.86 2.84
N THR A 156 4.49 -5.75 2.47
CA THR A 156 3.16 -5.47 1.92
C THR A 156 2.12 -6.37 2.60
N LYS A 157 0.83 -6.08 2.42
CA LYS A 157 -0.27 -6.90 2.96
C LYS A 157 -0.23 -8.35 2.44
N GLU A 158 0.23 -8.54 1.21
CA GLU A 158 0.32 -9.84 0.54
C GLU A 158 1.58 -10.62 0.94
N GLY A 159 2.62 -9.92 1.43
CA GLY A 159 3.88 -10.47 1.92
C GLY A 159 5.06 -9.54 1.61
N VAL A 160 6.23 -10.05 1.21
CA VAL A 160 7.41 -9.20 0.95
C VAL A 160 7.60 -8.97 -0.54
N ASN A 161 7.58 -7.71 -0.98
CA ASN A 161 7.85 -7.35 -2.36
C ASN A 161 9.33 -6.99 -2.55
N VAL A 162 10.00 -7.69 -3.47
CA VAL A 162 11.36 -7.39 -3.94
C VAL A 162 11.25 -6.82 -5.35
N SER A 163 11.37 -5.51 -5.49
CA SER A 163 11.28 -4.80 -6.76
C SER A 163 12.67 -4.49 -7.33
N LEU A 164 12.93 -4.97 -8.54
CA LEU A 164 14.08 -4.60 -9.36
C LEU A 164 13.66 -3.46 -10.27
N VAL A 165 14.18 -2.26 -9.99
CA VAL A 165 13.73 -0.98 -10.55
C VAL A 165 14.78 -0.42 -11.50
N ASP A 166 14.35 0.03 -12.67
CA ASP A 166 15.22 0.74 -13.60
C ASP A 166 15.54 2.16 -13.12
N GLN A 167 16.76 2.61 -13.40
CA GLN A 167 17.18 4.00 -13.21
C GLN A 167 17.88 4.52 -14.47
N ASP A 168 17.95 5.84 -14.60
CA ASP A 168 18.66 6.47 -15.71
C ASP A 168 20.14 6.04 -15.71
N GLY A 169 20.58 5.49 -16.84
CA GLY A 169 21.92 4.90 -17.01
C GLY A 169 22.12 3.52 -16.37
N ARG A 170 21.11 2.96 -15.69
CA ARG A 170 21.15 1.63 -15.04
C ARG A 170 19.82 0.90 -15.21
N SER A 171 19.50 0.53 -16.45
CA SER A 171 18.35 -0.32 -16.74
C SER A 171 18.68 -1.79 -16.45
N MET A 172 17.67 -2.55 -16.00
CA MET A 172 17.75 -3.97 -15.70
C MET A 172 17.49 -4.84 -16.93
N PHE A 173 16.81 -4.29 -17.94
CA PHE A 173 16.44 -4.97 -19.18
C PHE A 173 16.90 -4.16 -20.38
N ARG A 174 17.25 -4.83 -21.47
CA ARG A 174 17.54 -4.09 -22.71
C ARG A 174 16.28 -3.36 -23.18
N GLU A 175 16.47 -2.21 -23.82
CA GLU A 175 15.36 -1.40 -24.32
C GLU A 175 14.52 -2.22 -25.31
N GLY A 176 13.20 -2.23 -25.11
CA GLY A 176 12.26 -3.02 -25.91
C GLY A 176 12.42 -4.55 -25.82
N SER A 177 13.31 -5.07 -24.98
CA SER A 177 13.55 -6.52 -24.84
C SER A 177 13.02 -7.07 -23.52
N VAL A 178 12.70 -8.37 -23.55
CA VAL A 178 12.40 -9.21 -22.39
C VAL A 178 13.66 -9.69 -21.67
N ASP A 179 14.81 -9.62 -22.34
CA ASP A 179 16.08 -10.12 -21.82
C ASP A 179 16.70 -9.14 -20.81
N PRO A 180 16.98 -9.60 -19.57
CA PRO A 180 17.70 -8.80 -18.60
C PRO A 180 19.18 -8.66 -18.97
N TYR A 181 19.83 -7.63 -18.47
CA TYR A 181 21.29 -7.52 -18.53
C TYR A 181 21.95 -8.57 -17.61
N GLU A 182 23.20 -8.92 -17.91
CA GLU A 182 23.98 -9.90 -17.11
C GLU A 182 24.08 -9.50 -15.62
N ARG A 183 24.16 -8.21 -15.32
CA ARG A 183 24.12 -7.69 -13.96
C ARG A 183 22.85 -8.11 -13.23
N THR A 184 21.69 -7.93 -13.86
CA THR A 184 20.38 -8.29 -13.31
C THR A 184 20.25 -9.81 -13.17
N ARG A 185 20.75 -10.58 -14.14
CA ARG A 185 20.80 -12.04 -14.04
C ARG A 185 21.56 -12.49 -12.80
N ARG A 186 22.75 -11.95 -12.54
CA ARG A 186 23.55 -12.27 -11.33
C ARG A 186 22.82 -11.94 -10.03
N VAL A 187 22.05 -10.86 -9.99
CA VAL A 187 21.22 -10.52 -8.82
C VAL A 187 20.17 -11.61 -8.56
N LEU A 188 19.46 -12.02 -9.61
CA LEU A 188 18.42 -13.05 -9.52
C LEU A 188 19.02 -14.40 -9.09
N GLU A 189 20.17 -14.77 -9.67
CA GLU A 189 20.92 -15.97 -9.29
C GLU A 189 21.38 -15.92 -7.82
N ALA A 190 21.81 -14.76 -7.32
CA ALA A 190 22.21 -14.58 -5.93
C ALA A 190 21.03 -14.63 -4.95
N LEU A 191 19.83 -14.20 -5.39
CA LEU A 191 18.60 -14.25 -4.59
C LEU A 191 18.00 -15.67 -4.54
N ALA A 192 18.15 -16.46 -5.61
CA ALA A 192 17.54 -17.78 -5.75
C ALA A 192 17.81 -18.75 -4.56
N PRO A 193 19.03 -18.90 -4.03
CA PRO A 193 19.30 -19.77 -2.88
C PRO A 193 18.54 -19.36 -1.62
N THR A 194 18.28 -18.07 -1.43
CA THR A 194 17.52 -17.54 -0.30
C THR A 194 16.04 -17.75 -0.52
N LEU A 195 15.53 -17.42 -1.71
CA LEU A 195 14.12 -17.62 -2.08
C LEU A 195 13.69 -19.08 -1.97
N ARG A 196 14.57 -20.04 -2.31
CA ARG A 196 14.30 -21.48 -2.19
C ARG A 196 14.16 -21.95 -0.73
N ARG A 197 14.85 -21.31 0.21
CA ARG A 197 14.83 -21.70 1.64
C ARG A 197 13.59 -21.17 2.36
N LEU A 198 12.95 -20.15 1.80
CA LEU A 198 11.74 -19.57 2.36
C LEU A 198 10.54 -20.44 1.96
N PRO A 199 9.55 -20.61 2.87
CA PRO A 199 8.36 -21.41 2.58
C PRO A 199 7.38 -20.69 1.63
N ASN A 200 7.60 -19.41 1.33
CA ASN A 200 6.68 -18.56 0.60
C ASN A 200 6.61 -18.94 -0.89
N ARG A 201 5.41 -18.86 -1.46
CA ARG A 201 5.23 -18.88 -2.92
C ARG A 201 5.56 -17.51 -3.51
N LEU A 202 5.96 -17.50 -4.77
CA LEU A 202 6.47 -16.35 -5.49
C LEU A 202 5.48 -15.91 -6.57
N SER A 203 5.06 -14.66 -6.52
CA SER A 203 4.37 -14.01 -7.64
C SER A 203 5.34 -13.04 -8.33
N ILE A 204 5.48 -13.14 -9.65
CA ILE A 204 6.38 -12.29 -10.42
C ILE A 204 5.55 -11.38 -11.31
N THR A 205 5.69 -10.07 -11.10
CA THR A 205 4.91 -9.06 -11.84
C THR A 205 5.82 -8.09 -12.57
N GLY A 206 5.63 -7.96 -13.89
CA GLY A 206 6.32 -6.99 -14.74
C GLY A 206 5.52 -5.70 -14.90
N HIS A 207 6.22 -4.57 -14.82
CA HIS A 207 5.67 -3.23 -15.03
C HIS A 207 6.56 -2.45 -16.00
N THR A 208 5.96 -1.54 -16.75
CA THR A 208 6.67 -0.55 -17.57
C THR A 208 6.17 0.86 -17.26
N ALA A 209 6.97 1.86 -17.63
CA ALA A 209 6.53 3.25 -17.62
C ALA A 209 5.56 3.49 -18.78
N ALA A 210 4.65 4.46 -18.60
CA ALA A 210 3.78 4.91 -19.67
C ALA A 210 4.59 5.51 -20.81
N ALA A 211 4.12 5.33 -22.04
CA ALA A 211 4.69 6.00 -23.21
C ALA A 211 4.40 7.50 -23.11
N ARG A 212 5.39 8.33 -23.43
CA ARG A 212 5.16 9.79 -23.49
C ARG A 212 4.19 10.09 -24.65
N PRO A 213 3.29 11.07 -24.51
CA PRO A 213 2.44 11.50 -25.62
C PRO A 213 3.28 11.82 -26.86
N GLY A 214 2.89 11.26 -28.01
CA GLY A 214 3.63 11.42 -29.27
C GLY A 214 4.84 10.51 -29.46
N SER A 215 5.18 9.68 -28.47
CA SER A 215 6.14 8.58 -28.66
C SER A 215 5.43 7.34 -29.19
N ALA A 216 5.92 6.78 -30.29
CA ALA A 216 5.51 5.47 -30.74
C ALA A 216 6.29 4.42 -29.93
N SER A 217 5.60 3.61 -29.13
CA SER A 217 6.23 2.43 -28.53
C SER A 217 6.39 1.39 -29.62
N ALA A 218 7.63 1.05 -29.98
CA ALA A 218 7.91 0.01 -30.97
C ALA A 218 7.48 -1.40 -30.50
N VAL A 219 7.24 -1.57 -29.20
CA VAL A 219 6.88 -2.84 -28.57
C VAL A 219 5.59 -2.69 -27.78
N GLU A 220 4.74 -3.71 -27.88
CA GLU A 220 3.47 -3.80 -27.17
C GLU A 220 3.73 -4.01 -25.64
N PRO A 221 3.28 -3.10 -24.76
CA PRO A 221 3.62 -3.11 -23.33
C PRO A 221 3.20 -4.37 -22.55
N TRP A 222 2.07 -4.99 -22.89
CA TRP A 222 1.58 -6.19 -22.18
C TRP A 222 2.50 -7.38 -22.44
N ASN A 223 2.83 -7.65 -23.69
CA ASN A 223 3.75 -8.70 -24.10
C ASN A 223 5.16 -8.46 -23.54
N LEU A 224 5.63 -7.21 -23.54
CA LEU A 224 6.93 -6.86 -22.96
C LEU A 224 6.98 -7.17 -21.46
N THR A 225 5.98 -6.71 -20.70
CA THR A 225 5.97 -6.88 -19.25
C THR A 225 5.73 -8.32 -18.82
N ALA A 226 4.85 -9.05 -19.51
CA ALA A 226 4.64 -10.47 -19.29
C ALA A 226 5.89 -11.28 -19.64
N GLY A 227 6.55 -10.98 -20.76
CA GLY A 227 7.78 -11.63 -21.17
C GLY A 227 8.95 -11.38 -20.22
N ARG A 228 9.10 -10.15 -19.68
CA ARG A 228 10.10 -9.84 -18.65
C ARG A 228 9.84 -10.61 -17.36
N ALA A 229 8.59 -10.68 -16.92
CA ALA A 229 8.22 -11.46 -15.74
C ALA A 229 8.56 -12.95 -15.94
N LEU A 230 8.29 -13.49 -17.13
CA LEU A 230 8.63 -14.86 -17.49
C LEU A 230 10.14 -15.10 -17.55
N ALA A 231 10.92 -14.16 -18.12
CA ALA A 231 12.38 -14.24 -18.15
C ALA A 231 12.98 -14.28 -16.73
N VAL A 232 12.45 -13.46 -15.81
CA VAL A 232 12.85 -13.48 -14.39
C VAL A 232 12.53 -14.83 -13.74
N ARG A 233 11.32 -15.36 -13.98
CA ARG A 233 10.94 -16.69 -13.52
C ARG A 233 11.91 -17.76 -13.99
N GLU A 234 12.28 -17.72 -15.28
CA GLU A 234 13.16 -18.73 -15.88
C GLU A 234 14.58 -18.68 -15.30
N ILE A 235 15.10 -17.48 -15.07
CA ILE A 235 16.42 -17.31 -14.42
C ILE A 235 16.38 -17.86 -12.99
N LEU A 236 15.33 -17.56 -12.22
CA LEU A 236 15.19 -18.08 -10.85
C LEU A 236 15.05 -19.61 -10.84
N ALA A 237 14.28 -20.17 -11.76
CA ALA A 237 14.13 -21.62 -11.91
C ALA A 237 15.46 -22.29 -12.29
N GLY A 238 16.17 -21.73 -13.27
CA GLY A 238 17.51 -22.19 -13.68
C GLY A 238 18.56 -22.08 -12.58
N ALA A 239 18.43 -21.11 -11.67
CA ALA A 239 19.26 -20.96 -10.49
C ALA A 239 18.84 -21.90 -9.32
N GLY A 240 17.82 -22.74 -9.51
CA GLY A 240 17.45 -23.82 -8.60
C GLY A 240 16.22 -23.56 -7.72
N VAL A 241 15.43 -22.51 -7.97
CA VAL A 241 14.11 -22.33 -7.34
C VAL A 241 13.13 -23.37 -7.92
N PRO A 242 12.48 -24.21 -7.09
CA PRO A 242 11.54 -25.23 -7.58
C PRO A 242 10.35 -24.62 -8.33
N ASN A 243 9.84 -25.31 -9.33
CA ASN A 243 8.68 -24.85 -10.11
C ASN A 243 7.43 -24.63 -9.25
N ASP A 244 7.26 -25.43 -8.18
CA ASP A 244 6.10 -25.36 -7.27
C ASP A 244 6.11 -24.09 -6.40
N ASN A 245 7.28 -23.44 -6.25
CA ASN A 245 7.38 -22.18 -5.53
C ASN A 245 6.76 -21.02 -6.32
N PHE A 246 6.57 -21.12 -7.64
CA PHE A 246 5.95 -20.05 -8.41
C PHE A 246 4.42 -20.16 -8.36
N ASP A 247 3.77 -19.06 -7.98
CA ASP A 247 2.32 -18.92 -7.97
C ASP A 247 1.77 -18.36 -9.28
N SER A 248 2.34 -17.24 -9.71
CA SER A 248 1.83 -16.48 -10.84
C SER A 248 2.94 -15.68 -11.52
N VAL A 249 2.78 -15.50 -12.83
CA VAL A 249 3.61 -14.63 -13.66
C VAL A 249 2.66 -13.66 -14.37
N VAL A 250 2.80 -12.35 -14.10
CA VAL A 250 1.83 -11.34 -14.49
C VAL A 250 2.53 -10.18 -15.19
N GLY A 251 2.02 -9.76 -16.36
CA GLY A 251 2.38 -8.48 -16.97
C GLY A 251 1.30 -7.44 -16.64
N ARG A 252 1.67 -6.24 -16.21
CA ARG A 252 0.72 -5.14 -15.92
C ARG A 252 0.91 -3.90 -16.79
N ALA A 253 1.74 -3.99 -17.82
CA ALA A 253 2.04 -2.86 -18.70
C ALA A 253 2.34 -1.58 -17.87
N ASP A 254 1.74 -0.45 -18.23
CA ASP A 254 1.80 0.85 -17.57
C ASP A 254 0.59 1.14 -16.66
N THR A 255 -0.27 0.15 -16.41
CA THR A 255 -1.54 0.33 -15.67
C THR A 255 -1.37 0.53 -14.16
N ASN A 256 -0.20 0.19 -13.61
CA ASN A 256 0.09 0.31 -12.19
C ASN A 256 1.49 0.94 -11.95
N PRO A 257 1.64 2.25 -12.17
CA PRO A 257 2.89 2.97 -11.93
C PRO A 257 3.20 3.05 -10.44
N ALA A 258 4.48 2.91 -10.07
CA ALA A 258 4.92 3.12 -8.69
C ALA A 258 4.81 4.59 -8.28
N PHE A 259 4.97 5.50 -9.25
CA PHE A 259 4.82 6.94 -9.09
C PHE A 259 3.70 7.44 -10.01
N PRO A 260 2.43 7.44 -9.54
CA PRO A 260 1.27 7.87 -10.33
C PRO A 260 1.36 9.33 -10.80
N ASP A 261 1.99 10.21 -10.01
CA ASP A 261 2.16 11.62 -10.32
C ASP A 261 3.02 11.86 -11.57
N ASN A 262 3.92 10.93 -11.88
CA ASN A 262 4.74 10.97 -13.08
C ASN A 262 4.92 9.56 -13.66
N PRO A 263 3.99 9.09 -14.50
CA PRO A 263 3.98 7.71 -14.99
C PRO A 263 5.11 7.41 -15.99
N TYR A 264 5.81 8.44 -16.49
CA TYR A 264 6.82 8.32 -17.55
C TYR A 264 8.24 8.04 -17.06
N ILE A 265 8.48 8.06 -15.74
CA ILE A 265 9.83 7.95 -15.18
C ILE A 265 10.38 6.52 -15.24
N ALA A 266 11.70 6.42 -15.32
CA ALA A 266 12.40 5.12 -15.36
C ALA A 266 12.01 4.15 -14.23
N PRO A 267 11.84 4.60 -12.97
CA PRO A 267 11.42 3.72 -11.87
C PRO A 267 10.08 2.98 -12.05
N ASN A 268 9.21 3.43 -12.94
CA ASN A 268 7.98 2.69 -13.24
C ASN A 268 8.24 1.42 -14.07
N ARG A 269 9.38 1.35 -14.76
CA ARG A 269 9.90 0.10 -15.35
C ARG A 269 10.55 -0.72 -14.25
N ARG A 270 9.84 -1.73 -13.79
CA ARG A 270 10.29 -2.59 -12.69
C ARG A 270 9.76 -4.01 -12.86
N VAL A 271 10.44 -4.97 -12.26
CA VAL A 271 9.91 -6.31 -12.04
C VAL A 271 9.84 -6.55 -10.54
N ALA A 272 8.66 -6.87 -10.05
CA ALA A 272 8.37 -7.16 -8.67
C ALA A 272 8.32 -8.68 -8.46
N ILE A 273 9.03 -9.17 -7.44
CA ILE A 273 9.00 -10.56 -6.97
C ILE A 273 8.39 -10.51 -5.58
N THR A 274 7.12 -10.90 -5.47
CA THR A 274 6.39 -10.92 -4.21
C THR A 274 6.46 -12.30 -3.57
N LEU A 275 6.99 -12.37 -2.36
CA LEU A 275 6.94 -13.54 -1.50
C LEU A 275 5.60 -13.50 -0.75
N LEU A 276 4.68 -14.39 -1.11
CA LEU A 276 3.32 -14.41 -0.57
C LEU A 276 3.30 -14.95 0.88
N ASN A 277 2.48 -14.35 1.74
CA ASN A 277 2.26 -14.77 3.14
C ASN A 277 1.64 -16.17 3.25
N ALA A 278 1.03 -16.69 2.18
CA ALA A 278 0.39 -17.99 2.19
C ALA A 278 1.42 -19.13 2.16
N SER A 279 1.36 -19.99 3.17
CA SER A 279 2.02 -21.30 3.17
C SER A 279 1.69 -22.09 1.90
N PRO A 280 2.62 -22.92 1.40
CA PRO A 280 2.45 -23.60 0.13
C PRO A 280 1.19 -24.46 0.14
N ALA A 281 0.43 -24.43 -0.97
CA ALA A 281 -0.56 -25.46 -1.22
C ALA A 281 0.19 -26.80 -1.18
N VAL A 282 -0.27 -27.70 -0.33
CA VAL A 282 0.32 -29.02 -0.11
C VAL A 282 0.66 -29.64 -1.48
N PRO A 283 1.90 -30.12 -1.71
CA PRO A 283 2.24 -30.74 -2.98
C PRO A 283 1.30 -31.93 -3.23
N PRO A 284 0.83 -32.15 -4.48
CA PRO A 284 -0.17 -33.17 -4.79
C PRO A 284 0.28 -34.63 -4.53
N ASN A 285 1.50 -34.88 -4.02
CA ASN A 285 2.09 -36.21 -3.89
C ASN A 285 2.65 -36.51 -2.49
N LEU A 286 1.85 -36.32 -1.43
CA LEU A 286 2.18 -36.85 -0.09
C LEU A 286 1.62 -38.27 0.17
N PHE A 287 1.00 -38.89 -0.83
CA PHE A 287 0.53 -40.28 -0.77
C PHE A 287 0.96 -41.05 -2.03
N ARG A 288 2.22 -41.46 -2.10
CA ARG A 288 2.62 -42.64 -2.87
C ARG A 288 3.82 -43.31 -2.22
#